data_AF-A0A2E2D905-F1
#
_entry.id   AF-A0A2E2D905-F1
#
_cell.length_a   1.000
_cell.length_b   1.000
_cell.length_c   1.000
_cell.angle_alpha   90.00
_cell.angle_beta   90.00
_cell.angle_gamma   90.00
#
_symmetry.space_group_name_H-M   'P 1'
#
loop_
_entity.id
_entity.type
_entity.pdbx_description
1 polymer ?
#
loop_
_entity_poly.entity_id
_entity_poly.type
_entity_poly.pdbx_seq_one_letter_code
_entity_poly.pdbx_strand_id
1 'polypeptide(L)'
;MGCVVIEHFQEIEFNDADFGKNLDARVDAQNDKPAKISLHSNSVAAFECIQIHTTRPFTTDNKQDVIDGVRIKTSWGQHLVVFNDQALDFSKAMDAACAHQKINEITTLTSPYWQQCRK
;
A
#
# COMPACT_ATOMS: atom_id res chain seq x y z
N MET A 1 -4.89 14.95 15.69
CA MET A 1 -5.22 13.58 15.23
C MET A 1 -4.08 13.14 14.33
N GLY A 2 -3.46 11.98 14.57
CA GLY A 2 -2.32 11.53 13.77
C GLY A 2 -2.69 11.23 12.32
N CYS A 3 -1.69 11.16 11.46
CA CYS A 3 -1.84 10.72 10.08
C CYS A 3 -0.67 9.81 9.66
N VAL A 4 -0.96 8.92 8.72
CA VAL A 4 0.04 8.13 8.01
C VAL A 4 0.04 8.61 6.57
N VAL A 5 1.20 9.02 6.07
CA VAL A 5 1.41 9.37 4.68
C VAL A 5 1.73 8.10 3.93
N ILE A 6 0.90 7.74 2.96
CA ILE A 6 1.07 6.53 2.16
C ILE A 6 1.34 6.88 0.70
N GLU A 7 2.14 6.05 0.02
CA GLU A 7 2.07 5.93 -1.44
C GLU A 7 1.30 4.67 -1.80
N HIS A 8 0.34 4.83 -2.70
CA HIS A 8 -0.57 3.76 -3.09
C HIS A 8 -0.66 3.61 -4.60
N PHE A 9 -1.15 2.44 -5.00
CA PHE A 9 -1.39 2.03 -6.36
C PHE A 9 -2.88 1.77 -6.56
N GLN A 10 -3.32 1.88 -7.81
CA GLN A 10 -4.61 1.33 -8.20
C GLN A 10 -4.43 -0.16 -8.45
N GLU A 11 -5.37 -0.94 -7.96
CA GLU A 11 -5.37 -2.38 -8.19
C GLU A 11 -6.00 -2.70 -9.55
N ILE A 12 -5.35 -3.61 -10.28
CA ILE A 12 -5.84 -4.13 -11.54
C ILE A 12 -6.99 -5.10 -11.22
N GLU A 13 -8.15 -4.90 -11.86
CA GLU A 13 -9.33 -5.78 -11.76
C GLU A 13 -10.02 -5.83 -10.38
N PHE A 14 -9.82 -4.83 -9.51
CA PHE A 14 -10.49 -4.82 -8.22
C PHE A 14 -12.02 -4.75 -8.31
N ASN A 15 -12.69 -5.56 -7.49
CA ASN A 15 -14.13 -5.54 -7.26
C ASN A 15 -14.43 -5.39 -5.77
N ASP A 16 -15.31 -4.45 -5.39
CA ASP A 16 -15.64 -4.19 -3.97
C ASP A 16 -16.22 -5.44 -3.27
N ALA A 17 -16.89 -6.32 -4.01
CA ALA A 17 -17.41 -7.58 -3.48
C ALA A 17 -16.33 -8.59 -3.05
N ASP A 18 -15.06 -8.34 -3.41
CA ASP A 18 -13.92 -9.19 -3.06
C ASP A 18 -13.17 -8.70 -1.81
N PHE A 19 -13.46 -7.50 -1.33
CA PHE A 19 -12.88 -6.98 -0.09
C PHE A 19 -13.30 -7.84 1.11
N GLY A 20 -12.33 -8.19 1.96
CA GLY A 20 -12.53 -9.05 3.14
C GLY A 20 -12.35 -10.53 2.87
N LYS A 21 -12.09 -10.92 1.62
CA LYS A 21 -11.73 -12.30 1.25
C LYS A 21 -10.23 -12.55 1.31
N ASN A 22 -9.41 -11.53 1.61
CA ASN A 22 -7.95 -11.59 1.60
C ASN A 22 -7.38 -12.12 0.26
N LEU A 23 -8.04 -11.78 -0.86
CA LEU A 23 -7.52 -12.13 -2.18
C LEU A 23 -6.30 -11.29 -2.51
N ASP A 24 -5.36 -11.92 -3.19
CA ASP A 24 -4.17 -11.29 -3.73
C ASP A 24 -4.54 -10.08 -4.62
N ALA A 25 -3.77 -9.01 -4.53
CA ALA A 25 -3.90 -7.86 -5.42
C ALA A 25 -2.92 -7.94 -6.58
N ARG A 26 -3.26 -7.25 -7.67
CA ARG A 26 -2.39 -7.06 -8.83
C ARG A 26 -2.10 -5.58 -9.02
N VAL A 27 -0.82 -5.25 -9.16
CA VAL A 27 -0.32 -3.89 -9.40
C VAL A 27 0.70 -3.94 -10.52
N ASP A 28 0.72 -2.96 -11.42
CA ASP A 28 1.77 -2.86 -12.44
C ASP A 28 2.78 -1.78 -12.05
N ALA A 29 3.62 -2.05 -11.05
CA ALA A 29 4.58 -1.07 -10.54
C ALA A 29 5.60 -0.58 -11.59
N GLN A 30 5.76 -1.30 -12.71
CA GLN A 30 6.58 -0.87 -13.84
C GLN A 30 5.97 0.34 -14.57
N ASN A 31 4.66 0.35 -14.79
CA ASN A 31 3.97 1.37 -15.60
C ASN A 31 3.14 2.34 -14.74
N ASP A 32 2.65 1.89 -13.59
CA ASP A 32 1.82 2.67 -12.67
C ASP A 32 2.66 3.66 -11.88
N LYS A 33 2.16 4.89 -11.78
CA LYS A 33 2.76 5.92 -10.93
C LYS A 33 2.11 5.86 -9.55
N PRO A 34 2.89 5.67 -8.46
CA PRO A 34 2.34 5.75 -7.12
C PRO A 34 1.73 7.13 -6.88
N ALA A 35 0.55 7.17 -6.26
CA ALA A 35 -0.06 8.39 -5.78
C ALA A 35 0.15 8.52 -4.26
N LYS A 36 0.41 9.74 -3.80
CA LYS A 36 0.69 10.03 -2.38
C LYS A 36 -0.51 10.67 -1.71
N ILE A 37 -0.89 10.17 -0.53
CA ILE A 37 -2.00 10.72 0.27
C ILE A 37 -1.69 10.64 1.77
N SER A 38 -2.17 11.64 2.51
CA SER A 38 -2.16 11.62 3.98
C SER A 38 -3.46 11.01 4.48
N LEU A 39 -3.39 9.81 5.05
CA LEU A 39 -4.53 9.13 5.66
C LEU A 39 -4.61 9.43 7.16
N HIS A 40 -5.78 9.89 7.60
CA HIS A 40 -6.13 9.88 9.01
C HIS A 40 -6.78 8.55 9.38
N SER A 41 -6.75 8.16 10.66
CA SER A 41 -7.45 6.95 11.11
C SER A 41 -8.94 6.96 10.77
N ASN A 42 -9.61 8.11 10.91
CA ASN A 42 -11.03 8.27 10.55
C ASN A 42 -11.30 8.19 9.03
N SER A 43 -10.24 8.25 8.21
CA SER A 43 -10.31 8.08 6.76
C SER A 43 -10.27 6.62 6.32
N VAL A 44 -9.92 5.71 7.23
CA VAL A 44 -9.82 4.27 6.98
C VAL A 44 -11.10 3.60 7.47
N ALA A 45 -11.93 3.10 6.55
CA ALA A 45 -13.13 2.35 6.90
C ALA A 45 -12.78 0.91 7.28
N ALA A 46 -11.87 0.28 6.54
CA ALA A 46 -11.34 -1.05 6.81
C ALA A 46 -10.01 -1.23 6.07
N PHE A 47 -9.22 -2.22 6.48
CA PHE A 47 -8.07 -2.69 5.72
C PHE A 47 -7.90 -4.20 5.87
N GLU A 48 -7.24 -4.82 4.89
CA GLU A 48 -6.88 -6.24 4.92
C GLU A 48 -5.43 -6.44 4.47
N CYS A 49 -4.74 -7.40 5.08
CA CYS A 49 -3.38 -7.80 4.68
C CYS A 49 -3.47 -8.79 3.52
N ILE A 50 -2.71 -8.53 2.47
CA ILE A 50 -2.79 -9.27 1.20
C ILE A 50 -1.39 -9.50 0.63
N GLN A 51 -1.29 -10.41 -0.33
CA GLN A 51 -0.13 -10.49 -1.21
C GLN A 51 -0.37 -9.62 -2.45
N ILE A 52 0.64 -8.86 -2.89
CA ILE A 52 0.63 -8.07 -4.11
C ILE A 52 1.48 -8.78 -5.15
N HIS A 53 0.86 -9.21 -6.25
CA HIS A 53 1.56 -9.61 -7.46
C HIS A 53 1.88 -8.34 -8.25
N THR A 54 3.17 -8.07 -8.45
CA THR A 54 3.62 -6.84 -9.10
C THR A 54 4.69 -7.09 -10.13
N THR A 55 4.67 -6.30 -11.21
CA THR A 55 5.83 -6.15 -12.10
C THR A 55 6.97 -5.41 -11.38
N ARG A 56 8.21 -5.59 -11.85
CA ARG A 56 9.38 -4.92 -11.26
C ARG A 56 9.47 -3.46 -11.69
N PRO A 57 9.43 -2.49 -10.76
CA PRO A 57 9.63 -1.09 -11.09
C PRO A 57 11.06 -0.85 -11.62
N PHE A 58 11.24 0.17 -12.46
CA PHE A 58 12.53 0.58 -13.04
C PHE A 58 13.24 -0.44 -13.94
N THR A 59 12.59 -1.55 -14.31
CA THR A 59 13.15 -2.55 -15.22
C THR A 59 12.40 -2.61 -16.54
N THR A 60 13.00 -3.24 -17.56
CA THR A 60 12.33 -3.60 -18.81
C THR A 60 11.90 -5.08 -18.84
N ASP A 61 12.21 -5.83 -17.78
CA ASP A 61 11.87 -7.24 -17.65
C ASP A 61 10.42 -7.39 -17.20
N ASN A 62 9.64 -8.23 -17.90
CA ASN A 62 8.27 -8.60 -17.49
C ASN A 62 8.23 -9.61 -16.32
N LYS A 63 9.22 -9.57 -15.43
CA LYS A 63 9.23 -10.42 -14.24
C LYS A 63 8.22 -9.90 -13.22
N GLN A 64 7.51 -10.85 -12.62
CA GLN A 64 6.57 -10.57 -11.53
C GLN A 64 7.14 -11.09 -10.21
N ASP A 65 6.95 -10.31 -9.16
CA ASP A 65 7.27 -10.68 -7.79
C ASP A 65 5.99 -10.63 -6.94
N VAL A 66 6.04 -11.31 -5.79
CA VAL A 66 4.96 -11.33 -4.80
C VAL A 66 5.47 -10.68 -3.54
N ILE A 67 4.79 -9.63 -3.08
CA ILE A 67 5.22 -8.78 -1.97
C ILE A 67 4.08 -8.57 -0.98
N ASP A 68 4.38 -8.52 0.31
CA ASP A 68 3.40 -8.20 1.34
C ASP A 68 2.81 -6.79 1.14
N GLY A 69 1.49 -6.70 1.25
CA GLY A 69 0.74 -5.49 1.02
C GLY A 69 -0.44 -5.31 1.95
N VAL A 70 -1.04 -4.13 1.87
CA VAL A 70 -2.32 -3.83 2.51
C VAL A 70 -3.26 -3.24 1.48
N ARG A 71 -4.51 -3.74 1.48
CA ARG A 71 -5.62 -3.14 0.75
C ARG A 71 -6.45 -2.33 1.73
N ILE A 72 -6.61 -1.04 1.47
CA ILE A 72 -7.28 -0.09 2.34
C ILE A 72 -8.58 0.34 1.68
N LYS A 73 -9.70 0.13 2.37
CA LYS A 73 -10.99 0.73 2.03
C LYS A 73 -11.13 2.06 2.77
N THR A 74 -11.15 3.14 2.02
CA THR A 74 -11.30 4.50 2.57
C THR A 74 -12.76 4.82 2.88
N SER A 75 -13.00 5.75 3.79
CA SER A 75 -14.36 6.16 4.18
C SER A 75 -15.14 6.88 3.07
N TRP A 76 -14.47 7.36 2.03
CA TRP A 76 -15.07 7.94 0.82
C TRP A 76 -15.20 6.95 -0.35
N GLY A 77 -14.99 5.64 -0.10
CA GLY A 77 -15.30 4.58 -1.07
C GLY A 77 -14.20 4.26 -2.10
N GLN A 78 -12.98 4.77 -1.93
CA GLN A 78 -11.82 4.34 -2.74
C GLN A 78 -11.08 3.17 -2.09
N HIS A 79 -10.43 2.38 -2.94
CA HIS A 79 -9.58 1.25 -2.56
C HIS A 79 -8.14 1.56 -2.95
N LEU A 80 -7.25 1.48 -1.97
CA LEU A 80 -5.84 1.82 -2.12
C LEU A 80 -5.01 0.58 -1.80
N VAL A 81 -4.10 0.19 -2.69
CA VAL A 81 -3.13 -0.87 -2.42
C VAL A 81 -1.79 -0.25 -2.10
N VAL A 82 -1.20 -0.66 -0.97
CA VAL A 82 0.06 -0.12 -0.46
C VAL A 82 1.02 -1.28 -0.20
N PHE A 83 2.27 -1.12 -0.66
CA PHE A 83 3.35 -2.03 -0.33
C PHE A 83 3.66 -1.93 1.17
N ASN A 84 3.60 -3.05 1.87
CA ASN A 84 3.65 -3.13 3.32
C ASN A 84 4.86 -3.93 3.81
N ASP A 85 5.95 -3.90 3.04
CA ASP A 85 7.19 -4.65 3.26
C ASP A 85 8.20 -3.93 4.17
N GLN A 86 7.73 -2.93 4.92
CA GLN A 86 8.55 -2.02 5.72
C GLN A 86 8.65 -2.51 7.17
N ALA A 87 9.69 -2.08 7.90
CA ALA A 87 9.85 -2.44 9.31
C ALA A 87 8.67 -1.99 10.19
N LEU A 88 8.07 -0.84 9.84
CA LEU A 88 6.83 -0.34 10.45
C LEU A 88 5.69 -0.56 9.46
N ASP A 89 4.98 -1.67 9.61
CA ASP A 89 3.80 -1.99 8.80
C ASP A 89 2.65 -0.98 9.01
N PHE A 90 1.68 -0.99 8.10
CA PHE A 90 0.54 -0.07 8.11
C PHE A 90 -0.25 -0.07 9.41
N SER A 91 -0.49 -1.25 10.00
CA SER A 91 -1.23 -1.36 11.26
C SER A 91 -0.47 -0.63 12.38
N LYS A 92 0.83 -0.93 12.54
CA LYS A 92 1.66 -0.30 13.56
C LYS A 92 1.85 1.20 13.31
N ALA A 93 1.98 1.61 12.05
CA ALA A 93 2.08 3.02 11.69
C ALA A 93 0.81 3.80 12.04
N MET A 94 -0.37 3.20 11.85
CA MET A 94 -1.64 3.81 12.21
C MET A 94 -1.81 3.89 13.73
N ASP A 95 -1.48 2.83 14.45
CA ASP A 95 -1.52 2.81 15.92
C ASP A 95 -0.59 3.88 16.51
N ALA A 96 0.65 3.98 16.00
CA ALA A 96 1.61 4.98 16.43
C ALA A 96 1.16 6.41 16.10
N ALA A 97 0.54 6.63 14.93
CA ALA A 97 -0.01 7.93 14.56
C ALA A 97 -1.13 8.35 15.52
N CYS A 98 -2.05 7.43 15.85
CA CYS A 98 -3.12 7.66 16.81
C CYS A 98 -2.58 7.99 18.22
N ALA A 99 -1.59 7.25 18.69
CA ALA A 99 -1.06 7.38 20.06
C ALA A 99 -0.17 8.63 20.25
N HIS A 100 0.70 8.94 19.28
CA HIS A 100 1.76 9.93 19.45
C HIS A 100 1.57 11.21 18.63
N GLN A 101 0.51 11.30 17.82
CA GLN A 101 0.26 12.42 16.89
C GLN A 101 1.45 12.71 15.95
N LYS A 102 2.25 11.68 15.64
CA LYS A 102 3.37 11.78 14.70
C LYS A 102 2.91 11.43 13.30
N ILE A 103 3.61 12.00 12.32
CA ILE A 103 3.46 11.64 10.91
C ILE A 103 4.38 10.44 10.66
N ASN A 104 3.80 9.31 10.25
CA ASN A 104 4.53 8.14 9.78
C ASN A 104 4.43 8.05 8.26
N GLU A 105 5.46 7.58 7.58
CA GLU A 105 5.47 7.45 6.11
C GLU A 105 5.61 5.99 5.69
N ILE A 106 4.71 5.52 4.83
CA ILE A 106 4.78 4.21 4.17
C ILE A 106 4.79 4.46 2.67
N THR A 107 5.98 4.57 2.11
CA THR A 107 6.18 4.98 0.71
C THR A 107 7.07 4.02 -0.05
N THR A 108 7.10 4.13 -1.39
CA THR A 108 8.06 3.40 -2.22
C THR A 108 9.51 3.76 -1.90
N LEU A 109 9.77 4.91 -1.26
CA LEU A 109 11.10 5.28 -0.78
C LEU A 109 11.55 4.45 0.42
N THR A 110 10.61 4.06 1.28
CA THR A 110 10.88 3.30 2.51
C THR A 110 10.66 1.79 2.34
N SER A 111 10.11 1.36 1.21
CA SER A 111 9.94 -0.04 0.81
C SER A 111 11.28 -0.69 0.41
N PRO A 112 11.72 -1.76 1.11
CA PRO A 112 12.87 -2.57 0.69
C PRO A 112 12.76 -3.10 -0.74
N TYR A 113 11.58 -3.55 -1.16
CA TYR A 113 11.30 -4.03 -2.52
C TYR A 113 11.59 -2.97 -3.58
N TRP A 114 11.13 -1.74 -3.36
CA TRP A 114 11.37 -0.66 -4.31
C TRP A 114 12.84 -0.21 -4.32
N GLN A 115 13.49 -0.21 -3.16
CA GLN A 115 14.91 0.14 -3.05
C GLN A 115 15.82 -0.85 -3.78
N GLN A 116 15.54 -2.16 -3.73
CA GLN A 116 16.33 -3.15 -4.48
C GLN A 116 16.18 -2.99 -5.99
N CYS A 117 15.01 -2.56 -6.48
CA CYS A 117 14.73 -2.40 -7.91
C CYS A 117 15.28 -1.09 -8.51
N ARG A 118 15.68 -0.10 -7.69
CA ARG A 118 16.25 1.18 -8.16
C ARG A 118 17.72 1.12 -8.61
N LYS A 119 18.41 0.00 -8.39
CA LYS A 119 19.83 -0.18 -8.70
C LYS A 119 20.05 -0.49 -10.18
#